data_AF-A0A963DEP6-F1
#
_entry.id   AF-A0A963DEP6-F1
#
_cell.length_a   1.000
_cell.length_b   1.000
_cell.length_c   1.000
_cell.angle_alpha   90.00
_cell.angle_beta   90.00
_cell.angle_gamma   90.00
#
_symmetry.space_group_name_H-M   'P 1'
#
loop_
_entity.id
_entity.type
_entity.pdbx_description
1 polymer ?
#
loop_
_entity_poly.entity_id
_entity_poly.type
_entity_poly.pdbx_seq_one_letter_code
_entity_poly.pdbx_strand_id
1 'polypeptide(L)'
;MSHIETATHRATQADDTPFRARITTVWGVWVRLLNRDHLKGVFTREADARAFARQAAGTQNLAEVRRIRVLVNLDAREAYRLGDPSDPLIAVDVDFQQKMRKDELRAQALSRLSPEERAALGLLREEE
;
A
#
# COMPACT_ATOMS: atom_id res chain seq x y z
N MET A 1 -9.96 17.74 0.40
CA MET A 1 -10.07 16.49 1.19
C MET A 1 -8.71 15.81 1.13
N SER A 2 -8.01 15.64 2.25
CA SER A 2 -6.74 14.93 2.25
C SER A 2 -7.01 13.47 1.87
N HIS A 3 -6.39 13.01 0.79
CA HIS A 3 -6.48 11.62 0.40
C HIS A 3 -5.86 10.81 1.55
N ILE A 4 -6.67 10.02 2.25
CA ILE A 4 -6.14 9.09 3.24
C ILE A 4 -5.36 8.05 2.46
N GLU A 5 -4.03 8.14 2.44
CA GLU A 5 -3.20 7.07 1.87
C GLU A 5 -3.50 5.78 2.63
N THR A 6 -3.93 4.74 1.93
CA THR A 6 -4.19 3.41 2.47
C THR A 6 -3.18 2.44 1.89
N ALA A 7 -2.93 1.33 2.58
CA ALA A 7 -2.07 0.26 2.07
C ALA A 7 -2.79 -0.58 1.00
N THR A 8 -3.76 -0.01 0.28
CA THR A 8 -4.61 -0.72 -0.67
C THR A 8 -4.45 -0.14 -2.06
N HIS A 9 -4.49 -1.01 -3.06
CA HIS A 9 -4.45 -0.65 -4.46
C HIS A 9 -5.37 -1.55 -5.27
N ARG A 10 -5.67 -1.11 -6.50
CA ARG A 10 -6.43 -1.93 -7.45
C ARG A 10 -5.63 -3.20 -7.77
N ALA A 11 -6.25 -4.36 -7.63
CA ALA A 11 -5.65 -5.63 -8.02
C ALA A 11 -5.39 -5.66 -9.54
N THR A 12 -4.27 -6.28 -9.94
CA THR A 12 -3.98 -6.53 -11.36
C THR A 12 -4.57 -7.85 -11.87
N GLN A 13 -4.85 -8.78 -10.96
CA GLN A 13 -5.53 -10.03 -11.26
C GLN A 13 -6.97 -9.79 -11.75
N ALA A 14 -7.33 -10.44 -12.85
CA ALA A 14 -8.70 -10.47 -13.35
C ALA A 14 -9.54 -11.50 -12.57
N ASP A 15 -10.81 -11.16 -12.31
CA ASP A 15 -11.70 -11.92 -11.43
C ASP A 15 -11.93 -13.38 -11.90
N ASP A 16 -12.01 -13.61 -13.22
CA ASP A 16 -12.34 -14.92 -13.80
C ASP A 16 -11.11 -15.74 -14.24
N THR A 17 -9.90 -15.29 -13.92
CA THR A 17 -8.67 -15.96 -14.34
C THR A 17 -8.07 -16.76 -13.18
N PRO A 18 -7.90 -18.09 -13.29
CA PRO A 18 -7.23 -18.89 -12.27
C PRO A 18 -5.77 -18.47 -12.07
N PHE A 19 -5.29 -18.56 -10.83
CA PHE A 19 -3.89 -18.25 -10.48
C PHE A 19 -3.41 -19.12 -9.32
N ARG A 20 -2.08 -19.22 -9.17
CA ARG A 20 -1.47 -19.93 -8.04
C ARG A 20 -1.52 -19.07 -6.80
N ALA A 21 -2.13 -19.59 -5.73
CA ALA A 21 -2.31 -18.85 -4.50
C ALA A 21 -1.81 -19.59 -3.26
N ARG A 22 -1.45 -18.83 -2.22
CA ARG A 22 -1.31 -19.34 -0.85
C ARG A 22 -2.05 -18.46 0.13
N ILE A 23 -2.61 -19.05 1.18
CA ILE A 23 -3.16 -18.29 2.30
C ILE A 23 -2.08 -18.10 3.35
N THR A 24 -1.95 -16.88 3.87
CA THR A 24 -1.04 -16.58 4.98
C THR A 24 -1.65 -15.56 5.94
N THR A 25 -0.99 -15.35 7.08
CA THR A 25 -1.39 -14.34 8.07
C THR A 25 -0.36 -13.24 8.10
N VAL A 26 -0.83 -12.00 8.07
CA VAL A 26 -0.01 -10.78 8.16
C VAL A 26 -0.58 -9.85 9.23
N TRP A 27 0.15 -8.80 9.55
CA TRP A 27 -0.20 -7.82 10.57
C TRP A 27 -0.67 -6.52 9.92
N GLY A 28 -1.95 -6.20 10.05
CA GLY A 28 -2.53 -4.96 9.58
C GLY A 28 -2.52 -3.88 10.66
N VAL A 29 -2.14 -2.67 10.27
CA VAL A 29 -2.23 -1.46 11.09
C VAL A 29 -3.46 -0.68 10.67
N TRP A 30 -4.42 -0.58 11.58
CA TRP A 30 -5.68 0.11 11.37
C TRP A 30 -5.70 1.42 12.14
N VAL A 31 -6.18 2.48 11.51
CA VAL A 31 -6.39 3.76 12.19
C VAL A 31 -7.88 4.08 12.13
N ARG A 32 -8.45 4.44 13.27
CA ARG A 32 -9.85 4.86 13.35
C ARG A 32 -9.95 6.35 13.04
N LEU A 33 -10.70 6.69 11.99
CA LEU A 33 -11.01 8.06 11.59
C LEU A 33 -12.52 8.18 11.39
N LEU A 34 -13.16 9.15 12.03
CA LEU A 34 -14.60 9.41 11.87
C LEU A 34 -15.48 8.15 12.04
N ASN A 35 -15.19 7.33 13.07
CA ASN A 35 -15.86 6.05 13.35
C ASN A 35 -15.72 4.96 12.27
N ARG A 36 -14.74 5.08 11.37
CA ARG A 36 -14.38 4.04 10.39
C ARG A 36 -12.95 3.58 10.59
N ASP A 37 -12.73 2.29 10.48
CA ASP A 37 -11.39 1.70 10.55
C ASP A 37 -10.77 1.73 9.14
N HIS A 38 -9.59 2.35 9.01
CA HIS A 38 -8.84 2.45 7.76
C HIS A 38 -7.55 1.65 7.85
N LEU A 39 -7.31 0.77 6.88
CA LEU A 39 -6.07 0.00 6.79
C LEU A 39 -4.93 0.88 6.26
N LYS A 40 -3.95 1.18 7.11
CA LYS A 40 -2.84 2.10 6.81
C LYS A 40 -1.54 1.40 6.42
N GLY A 41 -1.32 0.19 6.90
CA GLY A 41 -0.10 -0.58 6.62
C GLY A 41 -0.35 -2.06 6.84
N VAL A 42 0.37 -2.91 6.11
CA VAL A 42 0.34 -4.36 6.29
C VAL A 42 1.74 -4.91 6.27
N PHE A 43 2.07 -5.76 7.24
CA PHE A 43 3.42 -6.23 7.49
C PHE A 43 3.50 -7.73 7.69
N THR A 44 4.60 -8.34 7.25
CA THR A 44 4.87 -9.75 7.54
C THR A 44 5.27 -9.97 9.00
N ARG A 45 5.88 -8.98 9.66
CA ARG A 45 6.35 -9.06 11.05
C ARG A 45 5.54 -8.15 11.99
N GLU A 46 5.23 -8.68 13.18
CA GLU A 46 4.49 -7.93 14.20
C GLU A 46 5.24 -6.69 14.69
N ALA A 47 6.56 -6.81 14.87
CA ALA A 47 7.40 -5.73 15.37
C ALA A 47 7.37 -4.50 14.44
N ASP A 48 7.39 -4.73 13.13
CA ASP A 48 7.33 -3.66 12.13
C ASP A 48 5.94 -3.00 12.13
N ALA A 49 4.88 -3.80 12.18
CA ALA A 49 3.51 -3.27 12.31
C ALA A 49 3.35 -2.40 13.55
N ARG A 50 3.91 -2.82 14.70
CA ARG A 50 3.88 -2.04 15.94
C ARG A 50 4.75 -0.78 15.88
N ALA A 51 5.89 -0.83 15.21
CA ALA A 51 6.72 0.34 14.98
C ALA A 51 5.99 1.37 14.10
N PHE A 52 5.41 0.90 12.99
CA PHE A 52 4.62 1.72 12.09
C PHE A 52 3.37 2.29 12.76
N ALA A 53 2.64 1.50 13.56
CA ALA A 53 1.47 1.96 14.30
C ALA A 53 1.81 3.11 15.27
N ARG A 54 2.98 3.06 15.92
CA ARG A 54 3.45 4.14 16.81
C ARG A 54 3.74 5.44 16.04
N GLN A 55 4.22 5.35 14.80
CA GLN A 55 4.43 6.51 13.94
C GLN A 55 3.13 7.04 13.35
N ALA A 56 2.21 6.14 12.98
CA ALA A 56 0.93 6.48 12.36
C ALA A 56 -0.11 7.00 13.35
N ALA A 57 0.02 6.65 14.64
CA ALA A 57 -0.77 7.22 15.72
C ALA A 57 -0.38 8.68 15.94
N GLY A 58 -1.01 9.60 15.21
CA GLY A 58 -0.97 11.02 15.56
C GLY A 58 -1.57 11.27 16.95
N THR A 59 -1.42 12.49 17.48
CA THR A 59 -1.83 12.88 18.84
C THR A 59 -3.30 12.59 19.20
N GLN A 60 -4.17 12.40 18.20
CA GLN A 60 -5.61 12.13 18.36
C GLN A 60 -6.07 10.79 17.75
N ASN A 61 -5.19 10.04 17.08
CA ASN A 61 -5.59 8.85 16.32
C ASN A 61 -5.06 7.58 16.99
N LEU A 62 -5.97 6.70 17.39
CA LEU A 62 -5.62 5.38 17.87
C LEU A 62 -5.31 4.46 16.68
N ALA A 63 -4.08 3.94 16.65
CA ALA A 63 -3.67 2.90 15.73
C ALA A 63 -3.76 1.53 16.42
N GLU A 64 -4.41 0.57 15.76
CA GLU A 64 -4.59 -0.79 16.25
C GLU A 64 -3.87 -1.79 15.33
N VAL A 65 -3.14 -2.73 15.93
CA VAL A 65 -2.43 -3.78 15.22
C VAL A 65 -3.24 -5.07 15.32
N ARG A 66 -3.70 -5.59 14.18
CA ARG A 66 -4.56 -6.78 14.09
C ARG A 66 -3.93 -7.82 13.15
N ARG A 67 -4.10 -9.11 13.45
CA ARG A 67 -3.80 -10.18 12.48
C ARG A 67 -4.89 -10.23 11.42
N ILE A 68 -4.49 -10.34 10.16
CA ILE A 68 -5.41 -10.52 9.02
C ILE A 68 -4.95 -11.71 8.18
N ARG A 69 -5.90 -12.47 7.64
CA ARG A 69 -5.62 -13.49 6.63
C ARG A 69 -5.64 -12.85 5.25
N VAL A 70 -4.64 -13.17 4.45
CA VAL A 70 -4.53 -12.71 3.07
C VAL A 70 -4.31 -13.88 2.14
N LEU A 71 -4.86 -13.76 0.93
CA LEU A 71 -4.59 -14.65 -0.19
C LEU A 71 -3.46 -14.03 -1.01
N VAL A 72 -2.32 -14.69 -1.09
CA VAL A 72 -1.16 -14.22 -1.86
C VAL A 72 -1.20 -14.85 -3.25
N ASN A 73 -1.36 -14.03 -4.27
CA ASN A 73 -1.18 -14.39 -5.67
C ASN A 73 0.31 -14.52 -5.98
N LEU A 74 0.77 -15.75 -6.24
CA LEU A 74 2.17 -16.05 -6.48
C LEU A 74 2.63 -15.60 -7.87
N ASP A 75 1.71 -15.50 -8.83
CA ASP A 75 1.99 -15.15 -10.21
C ASP A 75 2.11 -13.63 -10.35
N ALA A 76 1.16 -12.88 -9.79
CA ALA A 76 1.17 -11.40 -9.77
C ALA A 76 2.03 -10.79 -8.66
N ARG A 77 2.44 -11.60 -7.66
CA ARG A 77 3.10 -11.14 -6.42
C ARG A 77 2.27 -10.11 -5.64
N GLU A 78 0.96 -10.31 -5.60
CA GLU A 78 0.01 -9.45 -4.88
C GLU A 78 -0.58 -10.20 -3.67
N ALA A 79 -1.02 -9.46 -2.66
CA ALA A 79 -1.78 -10.02 -1.55
C ALA A 79 -3.18 -9.41 -1.53
N TYR A 80 -4.22 -10.24 -1.40
CA TYR A 80 -5.60 -9.82 -1.33
C TYR A 80 -6.13 -10.02 0.09
N ARG A 81 -6.81 -9.01 0.63
CA ARG A 81 -7.51 -9.17 1.91
C ARG A 81 -8.74 -10.02 1.67
N LEU A 82 -8.90 -11.09 2.45
CA LEU A 82 -10.15 -11.84 2.46
C LEU A 82 -11.23 -10.97 3.14
N GLY A 83 -12.23 -10.55 2.37
CA GLY A 83 -13.31 -9.64 2.78
C GLY A 83 -14.69 -10.14 2.38
N ASP A 84 -15.66 -9.25 2.39
CA ASP A 84 -17.02 -9.55 1.92
C ASP A 84 -17.00 -9.69 0.38
N PRO A 85 -17.70 -10.69 -0.21
CA PRO A 85 -17.78 -10.85 -1.66
C PRO A 85 -18.38 -9.66 -2.41
N SER A 86 -19.09 -8.76 -1.73
CA SER A 86 -19.60 -7.51 -2.31
C SER A 86 -18.54 -6.41 -2.44
N ASP A 87 -17.39 -6.57 -1.75
CA ASP A 87 -16.25 -5.65 -1.89
C ASP A 87 -15.50 -5.94 -3.21
N PRO A 88 -15.06 -4.91 -3.96
CA PRO A 88 -14.17 -5.12 -5.09
C PRO A 88 -12.87 -5.80 -4.62
N LEU A 89 -12.27 -6.61 -5.49
CA LEU A 89 -10.98 -7.26 -5.20
C LEU A 89 -9.90 -6.18 -5.01
N ILE A 90 -9.49 -5.99 -3.76
CA ILE A 90 -8.50 -4.99 -3.37
C ILE A 90 -7.21 -5.71 -2.99
N ALA A 91 -6.14 -5.32 -3.66
CA ALA A 91 -4.80 -5.73 -3.30
C ALA A 91 -4.27 -4.86 -2.16
N VAL A 92 -3.50 -5.50 -1.29
CA VAL A 92 -2.87 -4.93 -0.12
C VAL A 92 -1.37 -4.90 -0.37
N ASP A 93 -0.78 -3.73 -0.17
CA ASP A 93 0.66 -3.53 -0.25
C ASP A 93 1.33 -4.01 1.04
N VAL A 94 1.82 -5.25 1.02
CA VAL A 94 2.52 -5.87 2.15
C VAL A 94 3.97 -5.37 2.16
N ASP A 95 4.41 -4.87 3.32
CA ASP A 95 5.75 -4.31 3.53
C ASP A 95 6.11 -3.19 2.53
N PHE A 96 5.11 -2.49 1.98
CA PHE A 96 5.25 -1.40 1.00
C PHE A 96 6.01 -1.78 -0.29
N GLN A 97 6.04 -3.06 -0.66
CA GLN A 97 6.76 -3.52 -1.85
C GLN A 97 6.28 -2.85 -3.14
N GLN A 98 4.97 -2.64 -3.29
CA GLN A 98 4.42 -1.99 -4.47
C GLN A 98 4.80 -0.51 -4.50
N LYS A 99 4.70 0.19 -3.36
CA LYS A 99 5.15 1.58 -3.22
C LYS A 99 6.63 1.73 -3.58
N MET A 100 7.50 0.92 -2.99
CA MET A 100 8.94 0.92 -3.30
C MET A 100 9.21 0.72 -4.80
N ARG A 101 8.56 -0.27 -5.42
CA ARG A 101 8.71 -0.52 -6.87
C ARG A 101 8.26 0.69 -7.71
N LYS A 102 7.16 1.36 -7.35
CA LYS A 102 6.70 2.57 -8.04
C LYS A 102 7.68 3.72 -7.87
N ASP A 103 8.23 3.91 -6.68
CA ASP A 103 9.21 4.94 -6.39
C ASP A 103 10.53 4.71 -7.17
N GLU A 104 10.98 3.46 -7.26
CA GLU A 104 12.13 3.07 -8.09
C GLU A 104 11.89 3.35 -9.58
N LEU A 105 10.74 2.93 -10.12
CA LEU A 105 10.37 3.20 -11.52
C LEU A 105 10.26 4.69 -11.80
N ARG A 106 9.71 5.46 -10.86
CA ARG A 106 9.64 6.92 -10.95
C ARG A 106 11.05 7.51 -10.98
N ALA A 107 11.94 7.10 -10.07
CA ALA A 107 13.32 7.57 -10.06
C ALA A 107 14.06 7.25 -11.37
N GLN A 108 13.87 6.05 -11.93
CA GLN A 108 14.45 5.65 -13.20
C GLN A 108 13.88 6.43 -14.40
N ALA A 109 12.58 6.72 -14.39
CA ALA A 109 11.97 7.55 -15.43
C ALA A 109 12.53 8.97 -15.37
N LEU A 110 12.59 9.55 -14.17
CA LEU A 110 13.13 10.89 -13.94
C LEU A 110 14.61 10.98 -14.33
N SER A 111 15.43 9.97 -14.02
CA SER A 111 16.86 9.97 -14.36
C SER A 111 17.15 9.97 -15.86
N ARG A 112 16.20 9.47 -16.67
CA ARG A 112 16.30 9.47 -18.14
C ARG A 112 15.85 10.77 -18.79
N LEU A 113 15.10 11.61 -18.09
CA LEU A 113 14.65 12.89 -18.60
C LEU A 113 15.78 13.92 -18.62
N SER A 114 15.89 14.65 -19.72
CA SER A 114 16.79 15.79 -19.85
C SER A 114 16.34 16.95 -18.93
N PRO A 115 17.23 17.91 -18.62
CA PRO A 115 16.86 19.11 -17.88
C PRO A 115 15.69 19.89 -18.50
N GLU A 116 15.65 19.98 -19.84
CA GLU A 116 14.57 20.65 -20.58
C GLU A 116 13.23 19.91 -20.43
N GLU A 117 13.25 18.57 -20.50
CA GLU A 117 12.05 17.75 -20.30
C GLU A 117 11.54 17.82 -18.85
N ARG A 118 12.46 17.89 -17.87
CA ARG A 118 12.09 18.10 -16.46
C ARG A 118 11.51 19.49 -16.23
N ALA A 119 12.03 20.52 -16.89
CA ALA A 119 11.48 21.88 -16.85
C ALA A 119 10.07 21.91 -17.47
N ALA A 120 9.88 21.26 -18.63
CA ALA A 120 8.58 21.17 -19.30
C ALA A 120 7.52 20.43 -18.47
N LEU A 121 7.94 19.48 -17.62
CA LEU A 121 7.08 18.78 -16.66
C LEU A 121 6.91 19.51 -15.32
N GLY A 122 7.51 20.69 -15.15
CA GLY A 122 7.44 21.48 -13.90
C GLY A 122 8.13 20.81 -12.72
N LEU A 123 9.14 19.96 -12.97
CA LEU A 123 9.84 19.17 -11.94
C LEU A 123 11.16 19.81 -11.48
N LEU A 124 11.64 20.82 -12.19
CA LEU A 124 12.69 21.69 -11.68
C LEU A 124 12.04 22.77 -10.81
N ARG A 125 12.32 22.71 -9.50
CA ARG A 125 12.20 23.92 -8.68
C ARG A 125 13.27 24.88 -9.18
N GLU A 126 12.87 26.09 -9.53
CA GLU A 126 13.78 27.23 -9.53
C GLU A 126 14.38 27.28 -8.12
N GLU A 127 15.61 26.82 -7.97
CA GLU A 127 16.43 27.13 -6.81
C GLU A 127 16.81 28.60 -6.96
N GLU A 128 16.07 29.48 -6.29
CA GLU A 128 16.54 30.82 -5.92
C GLU A 128 17.61 30.72 -4.82
#